data_AF-A0A815AKV1-F1
#
_entry.id   AF-A0A815AKV1-F1
#
_cell.length_a   1.000
_cell.length_b   1.000
_cell.length_c   1.000
_cell.angle_alpha   90.00
_cell.angle_beta   90.00
_cell.angle_gamma   90.00
#
_symmetry.space_group_name_H-M   'P 1'
#
loop_
_entity.id
_entity.type
_entity.pdbx_description
1 polymer ?
#
loop_
_entity_poly.entity_id
_entity_poly.type
_entity_poly.pdbx_seq_one_letter_code
_entity_poly.pdbx_strand_id
1 'polypeptide(L)'
;MIMSSNEHKHEQEELNSTTRLPSPIRKSVSKYVKCGLSHTQIKSSLVQDHPNAPITETKLTNLVSYESRKDRPEIFSVFDLRNWCDEHNEDINNIFVFFTTKQLFQQIRPTTYLQVDATYKTTWNELPLLVFGSTDATRHFKPFGVALISHDENAKCYNQLFTSINALAAQEFNQPCLIDHVMADGALGITSSQTVFPHSPRMMCWFHMIQKCRLHRNLVTKEQWWITKLPCWYEDAAFGKPSTNNGC
;
A
#
# COMPACT_ATOMS: atom_id res chain seq x y z
N MET A 1 24.23 -36.10 -15.27
CA MET A 1 23.51 -36.54 -16.48
C MET A 1 22.04 -36.24 -16.28
N ILE A 2 21.57 -35.07 -16.72
CA ILE A 2 20.15 -34.69 -16.81
C ILE A 2 19.99 -34.01 -18.16
N MET A 3 19.00 -34.46 -18.91
CA MET A 3 18.83 -34.28 -20.35
C MET A 3 18.35 -32.86 -20.71
N SER A 4 18.93 -32.33 -21.79
CA SER A 4 18.43 -31.22 -22.60
C SER A 4 16.98 -31.49 -23.03
N SER A 5 16.08 -30.56 -22.72
CA SER A 5 14.66 -30.62 -23.12
C SER A 5 14.19 -29.31 -23.80
N ASN A 6 15.11 -28.60 -24.45
CA ASN A 6 14.80 -27.33 -25.11
C ASN A 6 14.61 -27.40 -26.63
N GLU A 7 14.91 -28.52 -27.29
CA GLU A 7 14.89 -28.56 -28.76
C GLU A 7 13.58 -29.09 -29.37
N HIS A 8 12.71 -29.74 -28.59
CA HIS A 8 11.45 -30.30 -29.12
C HIS A 8 10.22 -29.37 -29.06
N LYS A 9 10.33 -28.16 -28.50
CA LYS A 9 9.19 -27.23 -28.44
C LYS A 9 9.02 -26.36 -29.69
N HIS A 10 10.05 -26.22 -30.52
CA HIS A 10 10.01 -25.27 -31.64
C HIS A 10 9.35 -25.84 -32.90
N GLU A 11 9.40 -27.16 -33.14
CA GLU A 11 8.85 -27.77 -34.36
C GLU A 11 7.36 -28.17 -34.24
N GLN A 12 6.80 -28.31 -33.03
CA GLN A 12 5.38 -28.63 -32.87
C GLN A 12 4.45 -27.40 -32.94
N GLU A 13 4.98 -26.17 -33.01
CA GLU A 13 4.16 -24.96 -33.07
C GLU A 13 3.63 -24.58 -34.46
N GLU A 14 4.18 -25.15 -35.54
CA GLU A 14 3.79 -24.77 -36.91
C GLU A 14 2.60 -25.54 -37.49
N LEU A 15 2.18 -26.68 -36.89
CA LEU A 15 1.17 -27.56 -37.50
C LEU A 15 -0.31 -27.24 -37.16
N ASN A 16 -0.63 -26.22 -36.35
CA ASN A 16 -2.02 -25.90 -35.92
C ASN A 16 -2.53 -24.54 -36.44
N SER A 17 -2.34 -24.26 -37.74
CA SER A 17 -2.51 -22.92 -38.33
C SER A 17 -3.96 -22.41 -38.50
N THR A 18 -4.99 -23.25 -38.38
CA THR A 18 -6.40 -22.83 -38.57
C THR A 18 -7.09 -22.30 -37.31
N THR A 19 -6.52 -22.53 -36.13
CA THR A 19 -7.14 -22.16 -34.85
C THR A 19 -6.62 -20.84 -34.27
N ARG A 20 -5.39 -20.43 -34.58
CA ARG A 20 -4.74 -19.23 -34.05
C ARG A 20 -5.11 -17.98 -34.86
N LEU A 21 -5.33 -16.84 -34.18
CA LEU A 21 -5.52 -15.56 -34.85
C LEU A 21 -4.25 -15.15 -35.63
N PRO A 22 -4.39 -14.52 -36.80
CA PRO A 22 -3.27 -13.96 -37.56
C PRO A 22 -2.33 -13.10 -36.70
N SER A 23 -1.02 -13.20 -36.97
CA SER A 23 0.03 -12.46 -36.26
C SER A 23 -0.21 -10.93 -36.18
N PRO A 24 -0.69 -10.25 -37.24
CA PRO A 24 -1.00 -8.81 -37.17
C PRO A 24 -2.06 -8.47 -36.12
N ILE A 25 -3.11 -9.30 -36.01
CA ILE A 25 -4.19 -9.12 -35.04
C ILE A 25 -3.68 -9.33 -33.62
N ARG A 26 -2.83 -10.36 -33.41
CA ARG A 26 -2.21 -10.61 -32.11
C ARG A 26 -1.36 -9.42 -31.65
N LYS A 27 -0.60 -8.81 -32.56
CA LYS A 27 0.18 -7.59 -32.28
C LYS A 27 -0.71 -6.41 -31.90
N SER A 28 -1.81 -6.18 -32.62
CA SER A 28 -2.78 -5.13 -32.29
C SER A 28 -3.42 -5.36 -30.91
N VAL A 29 -3.88 -6.58 -30.61
CA VAL A 29 -4.45 -6.92 -29.29
C VAL A 29 -3.44 -6.67 -28.17
N SER A 30 -2.20 -7.16 -28.32
CA SER A 30 -1.14 -6.93 -27.32
C SER A 30 -0.89 -5.45 -27.09
N LYS A 31 -0.85 -4.64 -28.16
CA LYS A 31 -0.72 -3.17 -28.07
C LYS A 31 -1.89 -2.55 -27.28
N TYR A 32 -3.14 -2.89 -27.60
CA TYR A 32 -4.28 -2.29 -26.93
C TYR A 32 -4.41 -2.70 -25.46
N VAL A 33 -4.08 -3.96 -25.13
CA VAL A 33 -4.03 -4.44 -23.75
C VAL A 33 -2.99 -3.65 -22.96
N LYS A 34 -1.80 -3.43 -23.51
CA LYS A 34 -0.74 -2.60 -22.90
C LYS A 34 -1.16 -1.14 -22.72
N CYS A 35 -2.02 -0.62 -23.58
CA CYS A 35 -2.61 0.70 -23.45
C CYS A 35 -3.79 0.77 -22.46
N GLY A 36 -4.14 -0.34 -21.80
CA GLY A 36 -5.20 -0.38 -20.79
C GLY A 36 -6.63 -0.28 -21.34
N LEU A 37 -6.84 -0.58 -22.63
CA LEU A 37 -8.18 -0.54 -23.23
C LEU A 37 -9.06 -1.67 -22.66
N SER A 38 -10.34 -1.36 -22.43
CA SER A 38 -11.35 -2.36 -22.09
C SER A 38 -11.62 -3.31 -23.25
N HIS A 39 -12.16 -4.50 -22.96
CA HIS A 39 -12.49 -5.52 -23.97
C HIS A 39 -13.36 -4.94 -25.11
N THR A 40 -14.36 -4.12 -24.76
CA THR A 40 -15.24 -3.46 -25.73
C THR A 40 -14.47 -2.49 -26.63
N GLN A 41 -13.57 -1.68 -26.05
CA GLN A 41 -12.73 -0.75 -26.82
C GLN A 41 -11.76 -1.49 -27.73
N ILE A 42 -11.14 -2.58 -27.26
CA ILE A 42 -10.26 -3.45 -28.05
C ILE A 42 -11.02 -3.98 -29.27
N LYS A 43 -12.25 -4.47 -29.08
CA LYS A 43 -13.08 -4.98 -30.16
C LYS A 43 -13.38 -3.91 -31.21
N SER A 44 -13.81 -2.72 -30.79
CA SER A 44 -14.08 -1.60 -31.70
C SER A 44 -12.84 -1.18 -32.49
N SER A 45 -11.68 -1.05 -31.83
CA SER A 45 -10.41 -0.71 -32.49
C SER A 45 -9.94 -1.77 -33.47
N LEU A 46 -10.17 -3.06 -33.19
CA LEU A 46 -9.82 -4.14 -34.10
C LEU A 46 -10.68 -4.17 -35.36
N VAL A 47 -11.98 -3.88 -35.25
CA VAL A 47 -12.86 -3.78 -36.43
C VAL A 47 -12.43 -2.61 -37.31
N GLN A 48 -11.95 -1.51 -36.72
CA GLN A 48 -11.43 -0.37 -37.45
C GLN A 48 -10.10 -0.68 -38.15
N ASP A 49 -9.15 -1.31 -37.45
CA ASP A 49 -7.82 -1.57 -37.97
C ASP A 49 -7.76 -2.81 -38.89
N HIS A 50 -8.69 -3.76 -38.72
CA HIS A 50 -8.76 -5.04 -39.45
C HIS A 50 -10.21 -5.41 -39.85
N PRO A 51 -10.86 -4.64 -40.75
CA PRO A 51 -12.30 -4.75 -41.02
C PRO A 51 -12.75 -6.11 -41.58
N ASN A 52 -11.86 -6.84 -42.24
CA ASN A 52 -12.16 -8.14 -42.86
C ASN A 52 -11.66 -9.34 -42.05
N ALA A 53 -11.18 -9.13 -40.82
CA ALA A 53 -10.62 -10.20 -40.04
C ALA A 53 -11.72 -11.10 -39.42
N PRO A 54 -11.64 -12.43 -39.57
CA PRO A 54 -12.56 -13.35 -38.92
C PRO A 54 -12.22 -13.50 -37.43
N ILE A 55 -12.58 -12.50 -36.63
CA ILE A 55 -12.38 -12.48 -35.17
C ILE A 55 -13.66 -12.93 -34.49
N THR A 56 -13.67 -14.15 -33.95
CA THR A 56 -14.77 -14.60 -33.09
C THR A 56 -14.60 -14.05 -31.68
N GLU A 57 -15.72 -13.80 -30.99
CA GLU A 57 -15.71 -13.29 -29.61
C GLU A 57 -14.86 -14.17 -28.69
N THR A 58 -15.02 -15.49 -28.78
CA THR A 58 -14.25 -16.45 -27.98
C THR A 58 -12.74 -16.34 -28.21
N LYS A 59 -12.30 -16.17 -29.47
CA LYS A 59 -10.88 -16.03 -29.80
C LYS A 59 -10.32 -14.72 -29.25
N LEU A 60 -11.09 -13.64 -29.32
CA LEU A 60 -10.70 -12.35 -28.76
C LEU A 60 -10.60 -12.41 -27.24
N THR A 61 -11.61 -12.93 -26.55
CA THR A 61 -11.64 -13.06 -25.08
C THR A 61 -10.46 -13.87 -24.57
N ASN A 62 -10.15 -14.99 -25.22
CA ASN A 62 -9.02 -15.84 -24.84
C ASN A 62 -7.68 -15.12 -25.04
N LEU A 63 -7.52 -14.41 -26.16
CA LEU A 63 -6.29 -13.69 -26.47
C LEU A 63 -6.09 -12.48 -25.56
N VAL A 64 -7.13 -11.69 -25.29
CA VAL A 64 -7.08 -10.59 -24.31
C VAL A 64 -6.73 -11.15 -22.94
N SER A 65 -7.39 -12.23 -22.50
CA SER A 65 -7.08 -12.88 -21.22
C SER A 65 -5.63 -13.37 -21.14
N TYR A 66 -5.09 -13.92 -22.22
CA TYR A 66 -3.71 -14.36 -22.30
C TYR A 66 -2.72 -13.17 -22.22
N GLU A 67 -2.90 -12.14 -23.05
CA GLU A 67 -2.03 -10.96 -23.07
C GLU A 67 -2.11 -10.20 -21.73
N SER A 68 -3.29 -10.09 -21.12
CA SER A 68 -3.48 -9.48 -19.80
C SER A 68 -2.87 -10.30 -18.65
N ARG A 69 -2.50 -11.56 -18.87
CA ARG A 69 -1.77 -12.40 -17.90
C ARG A 69 -0.27 -12.41 -18.14
N LYS A 70 0.16 -12.26 -19.39
CA LYS A 70 1.56 -12.33 -19.80
C LYS A 70 2.43 -11.26 -19.12
N ASP A 71 1.88 -10.06 -18.96
CA ASP A 71 2.54 -8.95 -18.28
C ASP A 71 2.00 -8.73 -16.86
N ARG A 72 1.30 -9.70 -16.26
CA ARG A 72 1.06 -9.62 -14.81
C ARG A 72 2.42 -9.74 -14.15
N PRO A 73 2.78 -8.82 -13.24
CA PRO A 73 3.90 -9.09 -12.36
C PRO A 73 3.64 -10.46 -11.72
N GLU A 74 4.63 -11.34 -11.72
CA GLU A 74 4.58 -12.52 -10.86
C GLU A 74 4.19 -12.02 -9.48
N ILE A 75 3.09 -12.56 -8.97
CA ILE A 75 2.60 -12.17 -7.65
C ILE A 75 3.62 -12.78 -6.69
N PHE A 76 4.58 -11.98 -6.28
CA PHE A 76 5.54 -12.32 -5.27
C PHE A 76 4.79 -12.60 -3.96
N SER A 77 4.74 -13.86 -3.57
CA SER A 77 4.06 -14.27 -2.34
C SER A 77 4.94 -14.00 -1.13
N VAL A 78 4.36 -13.98 0.07
CA VAL A 78 5.16 -13.93 1.30
C VAL A 78 5.99 -15.21 1.48
N PHE A 79 5.59 -16.32 0.87
CA PHE A 79 6.41 -17.52 0.84
C PHE A 79 7.68 -17.29 -0.01
N ASP A 80 7.56 -16.64 -1.16
CA ASP A 80 8.71 -16.27 -1.99
C ASP A 80 9.61 -15.26 -1.27
N LEU A 81 9.01 -14.32 -0.53
CA LEU A 81 9.75 -13.38 0.33
C LEU A 81 10.50 -14.07 1.45
N ARG A 82 9.86 -15.04 2.09
CA ARG A 82 10.47 -15.85 3.14
C ARG A 82 11.67 -16.63 2.60
N ASN A 83 11.49 -17.31 1.48
CA ASN A 83 12.57 -18.07 0.84
C ASN A 83 13.73 -17.14 0.47
N TRP A 84 13.43 -15.96 -0.08
CA TRP A 84 14.46 -14.96 -0.39
C TRP A 84 15.19 -14.50 0.88
N CYS A 85 14.49 -14.24 1.97
CA CYS A 85 15.09 -13.90 3.26
C CYS A 85 15.97 -15.03 3.79
N ASP A 86 15.48 -16.27 3.76
CA ASP A 86 16.24 -17.46 4.21
C ASP A 86 17.51 -17.65 3.37
N GLU A 87 17.43 -17.46 2.04
CA GLU A 87 18.59 -17.53 1.12
C GLU A 87 19.64 -16.44 1.39
N HIS A 88 19.20 -15.25 1.83
CA HIS A 88 20.07 -14.09 2.07
C HIS A 88 20.44 -13.91 3.55
N ASN A 89 20.03 -14.84 4.42
CA ASN A 89 20.19 -14.76 5.88
C ASN A 89 19.65 -13.44 6.46
N GLU A 90 18.52 -12.98 5.90
CA GLU A 90 17.74 -11.85 6.37
C GLU A 90 16.57 -12.32 7.24
N ASP A 91 16.19 -11.51 8.21
CA ASP A 91 15.07 -11.82 9.09
C ASP A 91 13.76 -11.29 8.49
N ILE A 92 12.84 -12.20 8.14
CA ILE A 92 11.51 -11.86 7.62
C ILE A 92 10.71 -10.95 8.58
N ASN A 93 11.05 -10.96 9.86
CA ASN A 93 10.43 -10.11 10.87
C ASN A 93 10.96 -8.66 10.87
N ASN A 94 11.91 -8.33 9.99
CA ASN A 94 12.44 -6.98 9.80
C ASN A 94 12.13 -6.43 8.39
N ILE A 95 11.06 -6.90 7.76
CA ILE A 95 10.65 -6.40 6.45
C ILE A 95 9.81 -5.15 6.61
N PHE A 96 10.22 -4.10 5.92
CA PHE A 96 9.37 -2.95 5.67
C PHE A 96 9.55 -2.47 4.23
N VAL A 97 8.44 -2.17 3.56
CA VAL A 97 8.46 -1.60 2.20
C VAL A 97 7.51 -0.42 2.17
N PHE A 98 8.06 0.77 1.94
CA PHE A 98 7.27 2.00 1.81
C PHE A 98 7.04 2.35 0.34
N PHE A 99 5.78 2.40 -0.06
CA PHE A 99 5.34 2.78 -1.39
C PHE A 99 4.84 4.23 -1.40
N THR A 100 5.41 5.04 -2.27
CA THR A 100 4.97 6.41 -2.54
C THR A 100 5.30 6.78 -3.98
N THR A 101 4.79 7.93 -4.44
CA THR A 101 5.23 8.57 -5.67
C THR A 101 5.76 9.96 -5.33
N LYS A 102 6.62 10.55 -6.18
CA LYS A 102 7.11 11.91 -5.95
C LYS A 102 5.96 12.92 -5.77
N GLN A 103 4.89 12.77 -6.54
CA GLN A 103 3.71 13.64 -6.46
C GLN A 103 2.95 13.47 -5.15
N LEU A 104 2.78 12.24 -4.66
CA LEU A 104 2.14 11.98 -3.37
C LEU A 104 3.01 12.49 -2.22
N PHE A 105 4.31 12.20 -2.26
CA PHE A 105 5.25 12.58 -1.21
C PHE A 105 5.36 14.10 -1.04
N GLN A 106 5.17 14.88 -2.09
CA GLN A 106 5.09 16.35 -2.01
C GLN A 106 3.99 16.86 -1.07
N GLN A 107 2.94 16.06 -0.80
CA GLN A 107 1.86 16.42 0.12
C GLN A 107 2.29 16.50 1.58
N ILE A 108 3.51 16.06 1.92
CA ILE A 108 4.09 16.25 3.25
C ILE A 108 4.55 17.71 3.48
N ARG A 109 4.59 18.56 2.44
CA ARG A 109 4.86 19.99 2.57
C ARG A 109 3.54 20.77 2.42
N PRO A 110 3.15 21.63 3.39
CA PRO A 110 3.85 22.12 4.58
C PRO A 110 3.39 21.44 5.88
N THR A 111 3.11 20.14 5.86
CA THR A 111 2.21 19.55 6.84
C THR A 111 2.86 19.31 8.20
N THR A 112 2.20 19.82 9.23
CA THR A 112 2.58 19.72 10.63
C THR A 112 2.09 18.42 11.29
N TYR A 113 1.15 17.71 10.67
CA TYR A 113 0.55 16.50 11.21
C TYR A 113 0.89 15.29 10.35
N LEU A 114 1.67 14.36 10.90
CA LEU A 114 1.85 13.03 10.34
C LEU A 114 0.77 12.11 10.91
N GLN A 115 -0.05 11.51 10.05
CA GLN A 115 -1.04 10.51 10.45
C GLN A 115 -0.58 9.13 9.98
N VAL A 116 -0.57 8.16 10.90
CA VAL A 116 -0.16 6.78 10.64
C VAL A 116 -1.23 5.84 11.17
N ASP A 117 -1.84 5.07 10.29
CA ASP A 117 -2.94 4.17 10.65
C ASP A 117 -2.66 2.76 10.12
N ALA A 118 -2.66 1.76 11.00
CA ALA A 118 -2.53 0.37 10.61
C ALA A 118 -3.87 -0.19 10.14
N THR A 119 -3.88 -0.76 8.94
CA THR A 119 -5.00 -1.55 8.42
C THR A 119 -4.53 -2.98 8.17
N TYR A 120 -5.10 -3.91 8.94
CA TYR A 120 -4.89 -5.35 8.79
C TYR A 120 -5.74 -5.99 7.68
N LYS A 121 -6.52 -5.18 6.95
CA LYS A 121 -7.63 -5.69 6.13
C LYS A 121 -7.26 -6.03 4.68
N THR A 122 -6.01 -5.89 4.27
CA THR A 122 -5.70 -5.71 2.83
C THR A 122 -4.57 -6.55 2.25
N THR A 123 -3.98 -7.53 2.96
CA THR A 123 -2.94 -8.38 2.37
C THR A 123 -3.35 -9.86 2.40
N TRP A 124 -3.17 -10.55 1.27
CA TRP A 124 -3.36 -12.02 1.14
C TRP A 124 -2.48 -12.80 2.12
N ASN A 125 -1.44 -12.16 2.67
CA ASN A 125 -0.45 -12.74 3.54
C ASN A 125 -0.45 -12.12 4.96
N GLU A 126 -1.53 -11.44 5.36
CA GLU A 126 -1.74 -10.91 6.71
C GLU A 126 -0.69 -9.90 7.24
N LEU A 127 0.26 -9.45 6.42
CA LEU A 127 1.20 -8.40 6.76
C LEU A 127 0.44 -7.08 7.03
N PRO A 128 0.71 -6.39 8.15
CA PRO A 128 0.10 -5.09 8.42
C PRO A 128 0.43 -4.09 7.30
N LEU A 129 -0.62 -3.42 6.80
CA LEU A 129 -0.47 -2.31 5.88
C LEU A 129 -0.67 -1.01 6.66
N LEU A 130 0.38 -0.23 6.82
CA LEU A 130 0.30 1.11 7.37
C LEU A 130 -0.04 2.11 6.28
N VAL A 131 -1.02 2.97 6.51
CA VAL A 131 -1.30 4.13 5.65
C VAL A 131 -0.69 5.37 6.27
N PHE A 132 0.11 6.07 5.48
CA PHE A 132 0.70 7.34 5.84
C PHE A 132 -0.05 8.46 5.14
N GLY A 133 -0.44 9.46 5.91
CA GLY A 133 -0.99 10.66 5.35
C GLY A 133 -0.67 11.88 6.17
N SER A 134 -1.02 13.01 5.61
CA SER A 134 -0.89 14.30 6.25
C SER A 134 -2.24 15.01 6.29
N THR A 135 -2.32 16.08 7.06
CA THR A 135 -3.50 16.97 7.06
C THR A 135 -3.14 18.24 6.33
N ASP A 136 -3.93 18.59 5.31
CA ASP A 136 -3.73 19.86 4.61
C ASP A 136 -4.32 21.05 5.39
N ALA A 137 -4.08 22.27 4.89
CA ALA A 137 -4.64 23.49 5.48
C ALA A 137 -6.18 23.52 5.51
N THR A 138 -6.84 22.70 4.68
CA THR A 138 -8.30 22.54 4.63
C THR A 138 -8.82 21.46 5.58
N ARG A 139 -7.94 20.90 6.43
CA ARG A 139 -8.24 19.85 7.43
C ARG A 139 -8.66 18.52 6.82
N HIS A 140 -8.27 18.25 5.58
CA HIS A 140 -8.51 16.96 4.94
C HIS A 140 -7.29 16.06 5.05
N PHE A 141 -7.55 14.78 5.29
CA PHE A 141 -6.53 13.74 5.21
C PHE A 141 -6.07 13.55 3.77
N LYS A 142 -4.75 13.53 3.57
CA LYS A 142 -4.08 13.36 2.29
C LYS A 142 -3.09 12.20 2.39
N PRO A 143 -3.43 11.00 1.89
CA PRO A 143 -2.51 9.88 1.93
C PRO A 143 -1.33 10.18 1.00
N PHE A 144 -0.11 10.05 1.52
CA PHE A 144 1.11 10.25 0.74
C PHE A 144 1.92 8.96 0.57
N GLY A 145 1.60 7.90 1.31
CA GLY A 145 2.26 6.61 1.13
C GLY A 145 1.60 5.50 1.91
N VAL A 146 2.03 4.28 1.62
CA VAL A 146 1.63 3.08 2.34
C VAL A 146 2.86 2.25 2.64
N ALA A 147 2.92 1.61 3.80
CA ALA A 147 3.98 0.68 4.12
C ALA A 147 3.44 -0.70 4.41
N LEU A 148 4.11 -1.72 3.88
CA LEU A 148 4.01 -3.07 4.40
C LEU A 148 5.06 -3.21 5.49
N ILE A 149 4.68 -3.73 6.64
CA ILE A 149 5.61 -4.04 7.74
C ILE A 149 5.47 -5.51 8.15
N SER A 150 6.46 -6.05 8.85
CA SER A 150 6.39 -7.38 9.45
C SER A 150 5.31 -7.47 10.55
N HIS A 151 4.89 -8.70 10.87
CA HIS A 151 3.85 -8.96 11.87
C HIS A 151 4.18 -8.46 13.28
N ASP A 152 5.46 -8.36 13.62
CA ASP A 152 5.89 -8.08 14.99
C ASP A 152 5.76 -6.59 15.38
N GLU A 153 5.33 -5.71 14.47
CA GLU A 153 5.03 -4.28 14.70
C GLU A 153 5.92 -3.59 15.73
N ASN A 154 7.21 -3.90 15.67
CA ASN A 154 8.11 -3.53 16.75
C ASN A 154 8.61 -2.10 16.56
N ALA A 155 9.08 -1.50 17.67
CA ALA A 155 9.59 -0.13 17.69
C ALA A 155 10.71 0.11 16.65
N LYS A 156 11.52 -0.92 16.36
CA LYS A 156 12.62 -0.86 15.39
C LYS A 156 12.10 -0.68 13.96
N CYS A 157 11.08 -1.43 13.55
CA CYS A 157 10.46 -1.30 12.22
C CYS A 157 9.88 0.10 12.03
N TYR A 158 9.11 0.59 13.01
CA TYR A 158 8.56 1.95 12.97
C TYR A 158 9.67 3.02 12.91
N ASN A 159 10.73 2.90 13.72
CA ASN A 159 11.84 3.85 13.73
C ASN A 159 12.56 3.88 12.37
N GLN A 160 12.86 2.71 11.80
CA GLN A 160 13.51 2.62 10.49
C GLN A 160 12.66 3.28 9.42
N LEU A 161 11.35 3.02 9.42
CA LEU A 161 10.41 3.60 8.47
C LEU A 161 10.35 5.14 8.61
N PHE A 162 10.19 5.66 9.82
CA PHE A 162 10.19 7.11 10.05
C PHE A 162 11.52 7.76 9.64
N THR A 163 12.64 7.09 9.92
CA THR A 163 13.98 7.53 9.51
C THR A 163 14.08 7.57 7.99
N SER A 164 13.59 6.56 7.27
CA SER A 164 13.55 6.52 5.81
C SER A 164 12.69 7.64 5.23
N ILE A 165 11.52 7.92 5.81
CA ILE A 165 10.66 9.04 5.39
C ILE A 165 11.40 10.36 5.57
N ASN A 166 12.06 10.57 6.71
CA ASN A 166 12.79 11.81 6.99
C ASN A 166 13.99 11.99 6.04
N ALA A 167 14.72 10.90 5.76
CA ALA A 167 15.82 10.90 4.80
C ALA A 167 15.34 11.18 3.37
N LEU A 168 14.21 10.59 2.96
CA LEU A 168 13.61 10.82 1.65
C LEU A 168 13.17 12.29 1.50
N ALA A 169 12.64 12.90 2.55
CA ALA A 169 12.34 14.34 2.56
C ALA A 169 13.61 15.18 2.42
N ALA A 170 14.67 14.85 3.17
CA ALA A 170 15.94 15.54 3.03
C ALA A 170 16.48 15.47 1.60
N GLN A 171 16.33 14.32 0.93
CA GLN A 171 16.76 14.11 -0.45
C GLN A 171 15.88 14.87 -1.47
N GLU A 172 14.56 14.73 -1.41
CA GLU A 172 13.67 15.32 -2.42
C GLU A 172 13.48 16.83 -2.22
N PHE A 173 13.65 17.32 -0.99
CA PHE A 173 13.28 18.68 -0.59
C PHE A 173 14.43 19.54 -0.07
N ASN A 174 15.65 18.97 0.04
CA ASN A 174 16.82 19.59 0.68
C ASN A 174 16.58 20.01 2.14
N GLN A 175 15.62 19.38 2.81
CA GLN A 175 15.29 19.63 4.22
C GLN A 175 14.58 18.41 4.83
N PRO A 176 14.78 18.13 6.13
CA PRO A 176 14.05 17.06 6.82
C PRO A 176 12.55 17.37 6.89
N CYS A 177 11.75 16.37 7.25
CA CYS A 177 10.33 16.56 7.54
C CYS A 177 10.16 17.50 8.74
N LEU A 178 9.27 18.49 8.58
CA LEU A 178 8.82 19.35 9.68
C LEU A 178 7.51 18.78 10.23
N ILE A 179 7.62 17.79 11.11
CA ILE A 179 6.47 17.18 11.78
C ILE A 179 6.31 17.85 13.14
N ASP A 180 5.14 18.41 13.42
CA ASP A 180 4.82 18.95 14.76
C ASP A 180 4.08 17.92 15.60
N HIS A 181 3.33 17.01 14.99
CA HIS A 181 2.58 15.99 15.71
C HIS A 181 2.49 14.69 14.92
N VAL A 182 2.51 13.57 15.63
CA VAL A 182 2.27 12.24 15.05
C VAL A 182 0.95 11.71 15.58
N MET A 183 -0.09 11.66 14.74
CA MET A 183 -1.37 11.04 15.08
C MET A 183 -1.36 9.57 14.67
N ALA A 184 -1.57 8.66 15.62
CA ALA A 184 -1.58 7.24 15.34
C ALA A 184 -2.54 6.47 16.26
N ASP A 185 -2.66 5.17 16.03
CA ASP A 185 -3.37 4.30 16.96
C ASP A 185 -2.57 4.09 18.27
N GLY A 186 -3.09 3.18 19.11
CA GLY A 186 -2.52 2.91 20.43
C GLY A 186 -1.31 1.97 20.41
N ALA A 187 -0.77 1.60 19.24
CA ALA A 187 0.34 0.66 19.16
C ALA A 187 1.58 1.20 19.88
N LEU A 188 2.14 0.40 20.80
CA LEU A 188 3.33 0.79 21.57
C LEU A 188 4.53 1.07 20.67
N GLY A 189 4.71 0.27 19.60
CA GLY A 189 5.80 0.42 18.64
C GLY A 189 5.87 1.81 18.00
N ILE A 190 4.73 2.44 17.71
CA ILE A 190 4.67 3.76 17.07
C ILE A 190 5.24 4.88 17.95
N THR A 191 5.33 4.67 19.27
CA THR A 191 5.98 5.61 20.20
C THR A 191 7.43 5.86 19.80
N SER A 192 8.07 4.94 19.07
CA SER A 192 9.42 5.14 18.54
C SER A 192 9.55 6.31 17.57
N SER A 193 8.43 6.82 17.02
CA SER A 193 8.41 8.08 16.26
C SER A 193 9.11 9.23 16.98
N GLN A 194 9.04 9.30 18.32
CA GLN A 194 9.70 10.34 19.13
C GLN A 194 11.23 10.31 19.03
N THR A 195 11.82 9.18 18.67
CA THR A 195 13.27 9.10 18.46
C THR A 195 13.71 9.73 17.13
N VAL A 196 12.80 9.81 16.16
CA VAL A 196 13.05 10.42 14.83
C VAL A 196 12.53 11.87 14.79
N PHE A 197 11.41 12.12 15.47
CA PHE A 197 10.75 13.41 15.56
C PHE A 197 10.61 13.84 17.03
N PRO A 198 11.71 14.28 17.67
CA PRO A 198 11.78 14.47 19.13
C PRO A 198 10.90 15.60 19.67
N HIS A 199 10.51 16.55 18.82
CA HIS A 199 9.64 17.67 19.19
C HIS A 199 8.18 17.44 18.79
N SER A 200 7.84 16.23 18.34
CA SER A 200 6.54 15.93 17.77
C SER A 200 5.76 15.02 18.71
N PRO A 201 4.92 15.56 19.61
CA PRO A 201 4.08 14.73 20.47
C PRO A 201 3.24 13.74 19.67
N ARG A 202 3.10 12.54 20.23
CA ARG A 202 2.20 11.52 19.69
C ARG A 202 0.79 11.82 20.17
N MET A 203 -0.16 11.88 19.24
CA MET A 203 -1.59 12.02 19.52
C MET A 203 -2.32 10.72 19.17
N MET A 204 -3.31 10.38 19.98
CA MET A 204 -4.22 9.28 19.65
C MET A 204 -5.17 9.66 18.52
N CYS A 205 -5.31 8.77 17.53
CA CYS A 205 -6.26 8.92 16.45
C CYS A 205 -7.69 9.03 16.99
N TRP A 206 -8.38 10.12 16.63
CA TRP A 206 -9.75 10.40 17.08
C TRP A 206 -10.72 9.26 16.76
N PHE A 207 -10.62 8.68 15.56
CA PHE A 207 -11.48 7.58 15.15
C PHE A 207 -11.30 6.35 16.06
N HIS A 208 -10.05 5.94 16.27
CA HIS A 208 -9.72 4.83 17.15
C HIS A 208 -10.15 5.07 18.60
N MET A 209 -9.96 6.29 19.10
CA MET A 209 -10.44 6.68 20.42
C MET A 209 -11.96 6.57 20.52
N ILE A 210 -12.72 7.16 19.59
CA ILE A 210 -14.18 7.10 19.59
C ILE A 210 -14.70 5.67 19.46
N GLN A 211 -14.06 4.85 18.63
CA GLN A 211 -14.42 3.45 18.49
C GLN A 211 -14.21 2.71 19.82
N LYS A 212 -13.07 2.91 20.49
CA LYS A 212 -12.80 2.35 21.82
C LYS A 212 -13.82 2.84 22.86
N CYS A 213 -14.12 4.13 22.92
CA CYS A 213 -15.13 4.68 23.84
C CYS A 213 -16.53 4.13 23.57
N ARG A 214 -16.91 3.93 22.30
CA ARG A 214 -18.20 3.33 21.92
C ARG A 214 -18.31 1.87 22.33
N LEU A 215 -17.23 1.09 22.19
CA LEU A 215 -17.18 -0.30 22.65
C LEU A 215 -17.33 -0.40 24.17
N HIS A 216 -16.75 0.55 24.90
CA HIS A 216 -16.79 0.60 26.37
C HIS A 216 -17.88 1.53 26.89
N ARG A 217 -18.99 1.75 26.15
CA ARG A 217 -20.05 2.71 26.48
C ARG A 217 -20.66 2.56 27.87
N ASN A 218 -20.58 1.37 28.47
CA ASN A 218 -21.06 1.09 29.83
C ASN A 218 -20.07 1.53 30.93
N LEU A 219 -18.83 1.87 30.57
CA LEU A 219 -17.77 2.32 31.48
C LEU A 219 -17.53 3.84 31.41
N VAL A 220 -18.04 4.51 30.37
CA VAL A 220 -17.92 5.96 30.23
C VAL A 220 -19.11 6.63 30.92
N THR A 221 -18.87 7.24 32.08
CA THR A 221 -19.92 7.92 32.83
C THR A 221 -20.48 9.10 32.03
N LYS A 222 -21.73 9.53 32.29
CA LYS A 222 -22.34 10.71 31.62
C LYS A 222 -21.45 11.95 31.70
N GLU A 223 -20.65 12.08 32.75
CA GLU A 223 -19.70 13.18 32.97
C GLU A 223 -18.48 13.13 32.06
N GLN A 224 -18.17 11.99 31.44
CA GLN A 224 -17.06 11.82 30.49
C GLN A 224 -17.51 11.96 29.03
N TRP A 225 -18.80 12.21 28.77
CA TRP A 225 -19.33 12.35 27.41
C TRP A 225 -18.81 13.57 26.67
N TRP A 226 -18.23 14.57 27.36
CA TRP A 226 -17.58 15.71 26.70
C TRP A 226 -16.38 15.27 25.84
N ILE A 227 -15.74 14.13 26.16
CA ILE A 227 -14.66 13.53 25.35
C ILE A 227 -15.15 13.22 23.94
N THR A 228 -16.43 12.88 23.77
CA THR A 228 -17.04 12.61 22.46
C THR A 228 -17.53 13.86 21.72
N LYS A 229 -17.50 15.03 22.37
CA LYS A 229 -18.06 16.29 21.84
C LYS A 229 -17.01 17.31 21.38
N LEU A 230 -15.73 17.08 21.66
CA LEU A 230 -14.65 17.98 21.24
C LEU A 230 -13.85 17.37 20.10
N PRO A 231 -13.87 17.97 18.89
CA PRO A 231 -12.95 17.57 17.83
C PRO A 231 -11.54 17.93 18.31
N CYS A 232 -10.58 17.01 18.14
CA CYS A 232 -9.15 17.14 18.46
C CYS A 232 -8.79 17.46 19.93
N TRP A 233 -8.41 16.43 20.70
CA TRP A 233 -7.79 16.60 22.01
C TRP A 233 -6.26 16.52 21.93
N TYR A 234 -5.63 17.42 22.69
CA TYR A 234 -4.20 17.68 22.88
C TYR A 234 -3.88 17.30 24.33
N GLU A 235 -2.86 16.47 24.58
CA GLU A 235 -2.62 15.88 25.91
C GLU A 235 -2.12 16.89 26.97
N ASP A 236 -1.56 18.06 26.60
CA ASP A 236 -1.02 19.01 27.59
C ASP A 236 -2.01 20.04 28.15
N ALA A 237 -3.30 20.00 27.79
CA ALA A 237 -4.28 20.97 28.30
C ALA A 237 -4.93 20.54 29.64
N ALA A 238 -4.71 19.32 30.11
CA ALA A 238 -5.31 18.81 31.33
C ALA A 238 -4.34 18.89 32.53
N PHE A 239 -4.04 20.11 32.98
CA PHE A 239 -3.39 20.29 34.28
C PHE A 239 -4.19 19.61 35.38
N GLY A 240 -3.60 18.60 36.03
CA GLY A 240 -4.08 18.05 37.30
C GLY A 240 -5.03 16.85 37.26
N LYS A 241 -5.13 16.08 36.15
CA LYS A 241 -5.87 14.80 36.16
C LYS A 241 -5.02 13.64 35.63
N PRO A 242 -5.09 12.44 36.26
CA PRO A 242 -4.30 11.30 35.84
C PRO A 242 -4.73 10.80 34.46
N SER A 243 -3.73 10.47 33.64
CA SER A 243 -3.88 9.75 32.37
C SER A 243 -4.68 8.46 32.58
N THR A 244 -5.69 8.21 31.75
CA THR A 244 -6.48 6.96 31.77
C THR A 244 -5.88 5.88 30.87
N ASN A 245 -4.58 5.92 30.54
CA ASN A 245 -3.96 4.93 29.67
C ASN A 245 -3.49 3.64 30.36
N ASN A 246 -3.72 3.45 31.66
CA ASN A 246 -3.44 2.18 32.32
C ASN A 246 -4.72 1.52 32.79
N GLY A 247 -5.25 0.61 31.96
CA GLY A 247 -6.43 -0.18 32.25
C GLY A 247 -6.60 -1.31 31.24
N CYS A 248 -5.57 -2.16 31.11
CA CYS A 248 -5.60 -3.60 30.83
C CYS A 248 -4.16 -4.11 30.86
#